data_AF-A0A355U9X9-F1
#
_entry.id   AF-A0A355U9X9-F1
#
_cell.length_a   1.000
_cell.length_b   1.000
_cell.length_c   1.000
_cell.angle_alpha   90.00
_cell.angle_beta   90.00
_cell.angle_gamma   90.00
#
_symmetry.space_group_name_H-M   'P 1'
#
loop_
_entity.id
_entity.type
_entity.pdbx_description
1 polymer ?
#
loop_
_entity_poly.entity_id
_entity_poly.type
_entity_poly.pdbx_seq_one_letter_code
_entity_poly.pdbx_strand_id
1 'polypeptide(L)'
;MRHNLLTNVILLSLFFVLYGCNSSDDHIPEGILSQEEMVDIITNIQLMDAAQKEVGISGILMGKMQDTNYTLIFNKYNTDFVQFDSSLKVYSAHPKLLENIMDDVTLKLNASK
;
A
#
# COMPACT_ATOMS: atom_id res chain seq x y z
N MET A 1 45.99 -15.91 -18.60
CA MET A 1 45.72 -15.63 -17.16
C MET A 1 44.71 -14.50 -16.89
N ARG A 2 44.66 -13.40 -17.68
CA ARG A 2 43.67 -12.30 -17.48
C ARG A 2 42.19 -12.69 -17.69
N HIS A 3 41.89 -13.61 -18.59
CA HIS A 3 40.51 -14.02 -18.89
C HIS A 3 39.83 -14.75 -17.71
N ASN A 4 40.57 -15.65 -17.04
CA ASN A 4 40.08 -16.39 -15.87
C ASN A 4 39.82 -15.47 -14.66
N LEU A 5 40.59 -14.38 -14.53
CA LEU A 5 40.39 -13.38 -13.48
C LEU A 5 39.10 -12.57 -13.70
N LEU A 6 38.81 -12.18 -14.94
CA LEU A 6 37.58 -11.47 -15.29
C LEU A 6 36.34 -12.37 -15.15
N THR A 7 36.42 -13.62 -15.61
CA THR A 7 35.33 -14.59 -15.47
C THR A 7 35.03 -14.87 -14.00
N ASN A 8 36.05 -15.00 -13.14
CA ASN A 8 35.85 -15.22 -11.70
C ASN A 8 35.23 -14.00 -10.99
N VAL A 9 35.57 -12.78 -11.40
CA VAL A 9 34.96 -11.55 -10.85
C VAL A 9 33.48 -11.44 -11.25
N ILE A 10 33.13 -11.78 -12.49
CA ILE A 10 31.73 -11.81 -12.95
C ILE A 10 30.93 -12.86 -12.17
N LEU A 11 31.50 -14.05 -11.96
CA LEU A 11 30.83 -15.13 -11.22
C LEU A 11 30.65 -14.79 -9.73
N LEU A 12 31.61 -14.09 -9.13
CA LEU A 12 31.52 -13.61 -7.75
C LEU A 12 30.47 -12.50 -7.62
N SER A 13 30.41 -11.56 -8.57
CA SER A 13 29.40 -10.50 -8.61
C SER A 13 27.99 -11.04 -8.77
N LEU A 14 27.82 -12.14 -9.52
CA LEU A 14 26.51 -12.79 -9.72
C LEU A 14 25.99 -13.45 -8.43
N PHE A 15 26.89 -13.88 -7.54
CA PHE A 15 26.53 -14.54 -6.28
C PHE A 15 25.96 -13.55 -5.24
N PHE A 16 26.39 -12.28 -5.27
CA PHE A 16 25.89 -11.24 -4.35
C PHE A 16 24.47 -10.74 -4.70
N VAL A 17 23.98 -10.98 -5.92
CA VAL A 17 22.62 -10.58 -6.33
C VAL A 17 21.55 -11.47 -5.68
N LEU A 18 21.90 -12.68 -5.22
CA LEU A 18 20.95 -13.64 -4.66
C LEU A 18 20.65 -13.43 -3.17
N TYR A 19 21.41 -12.58 -2.46
CA TYR A 19 21.18 -12.23 -1.05
C TYR A 19 20.49 -10.87 -0.93
N GLY A 20 19.48 -10.63 -1.76
CA GLY A 20 18.56 -9.51 -1.59
C GLY A 20 17.96 -9.53 -0.18
N CYS A 21 17.85 -8.34 0.41
CA CYS A 21 17.46 -8.10 1.79
C CYS A 21 16.19 -8.88 2.16
N ASN A 22 16.34 -9.99 2.89
CA ASN A 22 15.24 -10.67 3.53
C ASN A 22 15.07 -10.02 4.91
N SER A 23 14.41 -8.87 4.95
CA SER A 23 14.07 -8.21 6.22
C SER A 23 12.88 -8.94 6.84
N SER A 24 13.15 -10.10 7.40
CA SER A 24 12.22 -10.85 8.25
C SER A 24 12.32 -10.31 9.67
N ASP A 25 11.88 -9.09 9.87
CA ASP A 25 11.62 -8.56 11.20
C ASP A 25 10.22 -7.93 11.19
N ASP A 26 9.20 -8.78 11.36
CA ASP A 26 7.77 -8.44 11.37
C ASP A 26 7.36 -7.70 12.66
N HIS A 27 8.24 -6.84 13.19
CA HIS A 27 7.88 -5.96 14.29
C HIS A 27 7.14 -4.75 13.74
N ILE A 28 5.86 -4.96 13.45
CA ILE A 28 4.93 -3.89 13.12
C ILE A 28 4.75 -2.99 14.36
N PRO A 29 5.01 -1.68 14.28
CA PRO A 29 4.86 -0.76 15.39
C PRO A 29 3.40 -0.70 15.89
N GLU A 30 3.22 -0.57 17.19
CA GLU A 30 1.91 -0.34 17.79
C GLU A 30 1.33 1.03 17.38
N GLY A 31 0.01 1.14 17.40
CA GLY A 31 -0.70 2.40 17.08
C GLY A 31 -0.97 2.62 15.59
N ILE A 32 -0.57 1.69 14.71
CA ILE A 32 -1.02 1.69 13.32
C ILE A 32 -2.34 0.93 13.14
N LEU A 33 -3.00 1.18 12.01
CA LEU A 33 -4.17 0.44 11.56
C LEU A 33 -3.81 -1.02 11.26
N SER A 34 -4.68 -1.93 11.64
CA SER A 34 -4.59 -3.34 11.27
C SER A 34 -4.71 -3.53 9.76
N GLN A 35 -4.26 -4.69 9.25
CA GLN A 35 -4.40 -5.03 7.83
C GLN A 35 -5.88 -5.01 7.39
N GLU A 36 -6.78 -5.53 8.23
CA GLU A 36 -8.22 -5.52 7.96
C GLU A 36 -8.77 -4.09 7.84
N GLU A 37 -8.43 -3.21 8.79
CA GLU A 37 -8.84 -1.79 8.73
C GLU A 37 -8.28 -1.10 7.47
N MET A 38 -7.03 -1.38 7.09
CA MET A 38 -6.43 -0.85 5.87
C MET A 38 -7.18 -1.32 4.62
N VAL A 39 -7.48 -2.63 4.52
CA VAL A 39 -8.26 -3.19 3.41
C VAL A 39 -9.60 -2.48 3.30
N ASP A 40 -10.28 -2.32 4.43
CA ASP A 40 -11.58 -1.66 4.52
C ASP A 40 -11.54 -0.20 4.10
N ILE A 41 -10.64 0.60 4.68
CA ILE A 41 -10.51 2.03 4.41
C ILE A 41 -10.16 2.26 2.95
N ILE A 42 -9.16 1.55 2.42
CA ILE A 42 -8.74 1.68 1.01
C ILE A 42 -9.88 1.30 0.06
N THR A 43 -10.60 0.21 0.36
CA THR A 43 -11.76 -0.21 -0.45
C THR A 43 -12.83 0.88 -0.51
N ASN A 44 -13.20 1.46 0.65
CA ASN A 44 -14.22 2.51 0.69
C ASN A 44 -13.75 3.79 -0.03
N ILE A 45 -12.48 4.16 0.09
CA ILE A 45 -11.89 5.30 -0.64
C ILE A 45 -12.03 5.08 -2.15
N GLN A 46 -11.65 3.91 -2.65
CA GLN A 46 -11.68 3.62 -4.09
C GLN A 46 -13.11 3.55 -4.64
N LEU A 47 -14.05 2.94 -3.92
CA LEU A 47 -15.47 2.92 -4.29
C LEU A 47 -16.04 4.34 -4.38
N MET A 48 -15.66 5.20 -3.45
CA MET A 48 -16.14 6.57 -3.41
C MET A 48 -15.53 7.44 -4.51
N ASP A 49 -14.25 7.26 -4.82
CA ASP A 49 -13.61 7.90 -5.97
C ASP A 49 -14.23 7.43 -7.29
N ALA A 50 -14.58 6.15 -7.40
CA ALA A 50 -15.28 5.61 -8.56
C ALA A 50 -16.68 6.23 -8.72
N ALA A 51 -17.46 6.31 -7.63
CA ALA A 51 -18.78 6.93 -7.63
C ALA A 51 -18.72 8.42 -8.00
N GLN A 52 -17.75 9.17 -7.47
CA GLN A 52 -17.59 10.58 -7.81
C GLN A 52 -17.23 10.81 -9.29
N LYS A 53 -16.42 9.91 -9.88
CA LYS A 53 -16.09 9.96 -11.32
C LYS A 53 -17.31 9.69 -12.19
N GLU A 54 -18.20 8.79 -11.78
CA GLU A 54 -19.42 8.48 -12.52
C GLU A 54 -20.40 9.67 -12.57
N VAL A 55 -20.48 10.44 -11.48
CA VAL A 55 -21.40 11.59 -11.37
C VAL A 55 -20.93 12.81 -12.18
N GLY A 56 -19.73 12.80 -12.76
CA GLY A 56 -19.26 13.86 -13.67
C GLY A 56 -18.97 15.20 -12.99
N ILE A 57 -18.55 15.15 -11.72
CA ILE A 57 -18.26 16.33 -10.90
C ILE A 57 -17.01 17.06 -11.44
N SER A 58 -17.03 18.40 -11.47
CA SER A 58 -15.88 19.20 -11.88
C SER A 58 -14.69 19.04 -10.92
N GLY A 59 -13.45 19.05 -11.45
CA GLY A 59 -12.25 18.73 -10.66
C GLY A 59 -12.03 19.57 -9.39
N ILE A 60 -12.50 20.82 -9.35
CA ILE A 60 -12.40 21.69 -8.16
C ILE A 60 -13.39 21.25 -7.08
N LEU A 61 -14.61 20.87 -7.47
CA LEU A 61 -15.63 20.38 -6.54
C LEU A 61 -15.28 18.96 -6.07
N MET A 62 -14.64 18.17 -6.95
CA MET A 62 -14.06 16.85 -6.65
C MET A 62 -13.05 16.93 -5.51
N GLY A 63 -12.07 17.84 -5.59
CA GLY A 63 -11.04 17.98 -4.55
C GLY A 63 -11.62 18.35 -3.18
N LYS A 64 -12.57 19.30 -3.13
CA LYS A 64 -13.23 19.69 -1.87
C LYS A 64 -14.11 18.57 -1.29
N MET A 65 -14.77 17.79 -2.14
CA MET A 65 -15.54 16.64 -1.70
C MET A 65 -14.63 15.49 -1.27
N GLN A 66 -13.49 15.27 -1.92
CA GLN A 66 -12.50 14.25 -1.54
C GLN A 66 -12.03 14.45 -0.10
N ASP A 67 -11.68 15.68 0.29
CA ASP A 67 -11.27 16.00 1.68
C ASP A 67 -12.39 15.70 2.70
N THR A 68 -13.61 16.11 2.40
CA THR A 68 -14.77 15.90 3.29
C THR A 68 -15.14 14.42 3.37
N ASN A 69 -15.13 13.75 2.23
CA ASN A 69 -15.56 12.38 2.11
C ASN A 69 -14.53 11.41 2.73
N TYR A 70 -13.24 11.67 2.58
CA TYR A 70 -12.20 10.88 3.27
C TYR A 70 -12.30 11.05 4.78
N THR A 71 -12.62 12.26 5.26
CA THR A 71 -12.92 12.49 6.68
C THR A 71 -14.09 11.62 7.17
N LEU A 72 -15.16 11.48 6.38
CA LEU A 72 -16.28 10.60 6.72
C LEU A 72 -15.87 9.12 6.81
N ILE A 73 -15.03 8.66 5.88
CA ILE A 73 -14.49 7.30 5.92
C ILE A 73 -13.65 7.11 7.19
N PHE A 74 -12.71 8.02 7.47
CA PHE A 74 -11.85 7.90 8.65
C PHE A 74 -12.65 7.87 9.95
N ASN A 75 -13.67 8.73 10.06
CA ASN A 75 -14.58 8.72 11.21
C ASN A 75 -15.33 7.39 11.39
N LYS A 76 -15.76 6.74 10.29
CA LYS A 76 -16.42 5.42 10.33
C LYS A 76 -15.52 4.35 10.97
N TYR A 77 -14.22 4.46 10.78
CA TYR A 77 -13.22 3.54 11.31
C TYR A 77 -12.51 4.06 12.58
N ASN A 78 -13.00 5.14 13.19
CA ASN A 78 -12.38 5.78 14.37
C ASN A 78 -10.89 6.09 14.19
N THR A 79 -10.48 6.46 12.98
CA THR A 79 -9.10 6.84 12.62
C THR A 79 -9.07 8.28 12.11
N ASP A 80 -7.88 8.80 11.87
CA ASP A 80 -7.65 10.02 11.10
C ASP A 80 -6.67 9.80 9.95
N PHE A 81 -6.43 10.87 9.19
CA PHE A 81 -5.46 10.85 8.08
C PHE A 81 -4.02 10.59 8.56
N VAL A 82 -3.65 11.07 9.75
CA VAL A 82 -2.28 10.95 10.28
C VAL A 82 -1.97 9.49 10.60
N GLN A 83 -2.91 8.79 11.24
CA GLN A 83 -2.80 7.37 11.54
C GLN A 83 -2.85 6.53 10.26
N PHE A 84 -3.72 6.87 9.31
CA PHE A 84 -3.76 6.21 8.00
C PHE A 84 -2.44 6.35 7.22
N ASP A 85 -1.92 7.57 7.10
CA ASP A 85 -0.65 7.86 6.42
C ASP A 85 0.53 7.16 7.08
N SER A 86 0.59 7.19 8.42
CA SER A 86 1.60 6.48 9.20
C SER A 86 1.53 4.97 8.97
N SER A 87 0.32 4.40 8.96
CA SER A 87 0.09 2.97 8.69
C SER A 87 0.53 2.60 7.29
N LEU A 88 0.11 3.39 6.28
CA LEU A 88 0.49 3.17 4.89
C LEU A 88 2.00 3.22 4.69
N LYS A 89 2.71 4.13 5.37
CA LYS A 89 4.17 4.20 5.35
C LYS A 89 4.82 2.94 5.91
N VAL A 90 4.28 2.39 7.00
CA VAL A 90 4.76 1.13 7.57
C VAL A 90 4.53 -0.03 6.61
N TYR A 91 3.31 -0.21 6.10
CA TYR A 91 3.03 -1.30 5.15
C TYR A 91 3.84 -1.16 3.86
N SER A 92 4.09 0.06 3.38
CA SER A 92 4.95 0.30 2.22
C SER A 92 6.41 -0.11 2.43
N ALA A 93 6.90 -0.11 3.67
CA ALA A 93 8.21 -0.64 4.02
C ALA A 93 8.24 -2.18 4.15
N HIS A 94 7.07 -2.83 4.12
CA HIS A 94 6.90 -4.29 4.21
C HIS A 94 6.14 -4.81 2.98
N PRO A 95 6.83 -4.98 1.83
CA PRO A 95 6.18 -5.25 0.54
C PRO A 95 5.23 -6.44 0.56
N LYS A 96 5.56 -7.50 1.32
CA LYS A 96 4.70 -8.68 1.38
C LYS A 96 3.37 -8.43 2.09
N LEU A 97 3.38 -7.62 3.15
CA LEU A 97 2.16 -7.23 3.87
C LEU A 97 1.32 -6.28 3.03
N LEU A 98 1.95 -5.33 2.35
CA LEU A 98 1.23 -4.44 1.44
C LEU A 98 0.61 -5.19 0.26
N GLU A 99 1.32 -6.18 -0.31
CA GLU A 99 0.79 -7.07 -1.36
C GLU A 99 -0.49 -7.75 -0.88
N ASN A 100 -0.47 -8.36 0.30
CA ASN A 100 -1.65 -9.01 0.87
C ASN A 100 -2.83 -8.03 1.06
N ILE A 101 -2.58 -6.84 1.59
CA ILE A 101 -3.62 -5.79 1.74
C ILE A 101 -4.22 -5.45 0.37
N MET A 102 -3.41 -5.24 -0.65
CA MET A 102 -3.88 -4.83 -1.98
C MET A 102 -4.62 -5.97 -2.71
N ASP A 103 -4.20 -7.21 -2.51
CA ASP A 103 -4.91 -8.40 -3.02
C ASP A 103 -6.30 -8.49 -2.39
N ASP A 104 -6.41 -8.32 -1.07
CA ASP A 104 -7.68 -8.35 -0.35
C ASP A 104 -8.60 -7.18 -0.73
N VAL A 105 -8.04 -5.98 -0.91
CA VAL A 105 -8.77 -4.82 -1.49
C VAL A 105 -9.35 -5.20 -2.86
N THR A 106 -8.54 -5.81 -3.72
CA THR A 106 -8.98 -6.22 -5.07
C THR A 106 -10.11 -7.25 -5.02
N LEU A 107 -10.01 -8.24 -4.13
CA LEU A 107 -11.07 -9.22 -3.91
C LEU A 107 -12.36 -8.55 -3.43
N LYS A 108 -12.27 -7.63 -2.46
CA LYS A 108 -13.43 -6.95 -1.90
C LYS A 108 -14.12 -6.04 -2.90
N LEU A 109 -13.36 -5.33 -3.74
CA LEU A 109 -13.92 -4.51 -4.83
C LEU A 109 -14.65 -5.36 -5.85
N ASN A 110 -14.10 -6.51 -6.23
CA ASN A 110 -14.73 -7.41 -7.18
C ASN A 110 -16.00 -8.06 -6.63
N ALA A 111 -16.07 -8.30 -5.32
CA ALA A 111 -17.28 -8.76 -4.65
C ALA A 111 -18.34 -7.64 -4.46
N SER A 112 -17.96 -6.37 -4.62
CA SER A 112 -18.86 -5.22 -4.47
C SER A 112 -19.45 -4.73 -5.80
N LYS A 113 -19.17 -5.43 -6.91
CA LYS A 113 -19.79 -5.21 -8.22
C LYS A 113 -21.08 -6.00 -8.35
#